data_AF-A0A073B151-F1
#
_entry.id   AF-A0A073B151-F1
#
_cell.length_a   1.000
_cell.length_b   1.000
_cell.length_c   1.000
_cell.angle_alpha   90.00
_cell.angle_beta   90.00
_cell.angle_gamma   90.00
#
_symmetry.space_group_name_H-M   'P 1'
#
loop_
_entity.id
_entity.type
_entity.pdbx_description
1 polymer ?
#
loop_
_entity_poly.entity_id
_entity_poly.type
_entity_poly.pdbx_seq_one_letter_code
_entity_poly.pdbx_strand_id
1 'polypeptide(L)' 'MTATTQQSRQNGQEQLLTPGEVAALFRVDPKTVTRWATAGRIGSIRTPGGHRRFRESEVRALLAELTNEAKRPS' A
#
# COMPACT_ATOMS: atom_id res chain seq x y z
N MET A 1 -14.29 10.00 24.73
CA MET A 1 -14.32 10.11 23.25
C MET A 1 -12.95 9.67 22.74
N THR A 2 -12.80 8.41 22.33
CA THR A 2 -11.59 7.91 21.69
C THR A 2 -12.03 7.18 20.43
N ALA A 3 -11.60 7.70 19.27
CA ALA A 3 -11.96 7.15 17.98
C ALA A 3 -11.22 5.81 17.81
N THR A 4 -11.94 4.71 17.97
CA THR A 4 -11.51 3.39 17.53
C THR A 4 -11.33 3.46 16.02
N THR A 5 -10.09 3.44 15.54
CA THR A 5 -9.80 3.06 14.16
C THR A 5 -10.37 1.66 13.97
N GLN A 6 -11.58 1.57 13.40
CA GLN A 6 -12.19 0.33 12.96
C GLN A 6 -11.34 -0.21 11.80
N GLN A 7 -10.26 -0.90 12.19
CA GLN A 7 -9.48 -1.76 11.32
C GLN A 7 -10.43 -2.83 10.81
N SER A 8 -10.56 -2.91 9.49
CA SER A 8 -11.50 -3.73 8.72
C SER A 8 -11.37 -5.21 9.07
N ARG A 9 -11.89 -5.60 10.22
CA ARG A 9 -12.31 -6.97 10.50
C ARG A 9 -13.71 -7.08 9.91
N GLN A 10 -13.81 -7.54 8.66
CA GLN A 10 -14.85 -8.46 8.17
C GLN A 10 -14.87 -8.53 6.63
N ASN A 11 -14.14 -9.53 6.11
CA ASN A 11 -14.47 -10.47 5.03
C ASN A 11 -13.12 -11.10 4.64
N GLY A 12 -12.94 -12.41 4.85
CA GLY A 12 -11.64 -13.11 4.89
C GLY A 12 -10.83 -13.21 3.58
N GLN A 13 -10.80 -12.16 2.77
CA GLN A 13 -10.06 -12.05 1.52
C GLN A 13 -9.35 -10.70 1.48
N GLU A 14 -8.05 -10.68 1.79
CA GLU A 14 -7.20 -9.50 1.61
C GLU A 14 -7.23 -9.08 0.13
N GLN A 15 -7.65 -7.84 -0.17
CA GLN A 15 -7.66 -7.34 -1.54
C GLN A 15 -6.23 -7.08 -2.03
N LEU A 16 -5.97 -7.50 -3.28
CA LEU A 16 -4.68 -7.38 -3.93
C LEU A 16 -4.73 -6.38 -5.07
N LEU A 17 -3.90 -5.34 -4.97
CA LEU A 17 -3.72 -4.31 -5.97
C LEU A 17 -2.59 -4.66 -6.95
N THR A 18 -2.73 -4.21 -8.19
CA THR A 18 -1.69 -4.21 -9.22
C THR A 18 -0.70 -3.06 -9.02
N PRO A 19 0.48 -3.07 -9.67
CA PRO A 19 1.40 -1.94 -9.61
C PRO A 19 0.76 -0.63 -10.11
N GLY A 20 -0.13 -0.70 -11.09
CA GLY A 20 -0.83 0.46 -11.64
C GLY A 20 -1.80 1.11 -10.66
N GLU A 21 -2.57 0.30 -9.92
CA GLU A 21 -3.48 0.80 -8.89
C GLU A 21 -2.71 1.46 -7.73
N VAL A 22 -1.61 0.84 -7.27
CA VAL A 22 -0.74 1.46 -6.26
C VAL A 22 -0.13 2.75 -6.78
N ALA A 23 0.32 2.78 -8.03
CA ALA A 23 0.90 3.95 -8.66
C ALA A 23 -0.10 5.11 -8.72
N ALA A 24 -1.36 4.85 -9.07
CA ALA A 24 -2.42 5.84 -9.08
C ALA A 24 -2.66 6.44 -7.68
N LEU A 25 -2.65 5.61 -6.63
CA LEU A 25 -2.82 6.07 -5.25
C LEU A 25 -1.68 6.96 -4.76
N PHE A 26 -0.43 6.59 -5.09
CA PHE A 26 0.77 7.34 -4.70
C PHE A 26 1.10 8.48 -5.67
N ARG A 27 0.38 8.61 -6.78
CA ARG A 27 0.64 9.55 -7.88
C ARG A 27 2.07 9.44 -8.43
N VAL A 28 2.52 8.20 -8.63
CA VAL A 28 3.84 7.89 -9.21
C VAL A 28 3.68 6.99 -10.44
N ASP A 29 4.79 6.68 -11.11
CA ASP A 29 4.82 5.70 -12.20
C ASP A 29 4.82 4.23 -11.67
N PRO A 30 4.16 3.27 -12.34
CA PRO A 30 4.17 1.85 -11.95
C PRO A 30 5.58 1.22 -11.84
N LYS A 31 6.56 1.69 -12.61
CA LYS A 31 7.96 1.27 -12.52
C LYS A 31 8.59 1.71 -11.21
N THR A 32 8.19 2.85 -10.67
CA THR A 32 8.61 3.33 -9.34
C THR A 32 8.09 2.40 -8.24
N VAL A 33 6.82 1.99 -8.31
CA VAL A 33 6.25 1.00 -7.38
C VAL A 33 7.00 -0.34 -7.47
N THR A 34 7.32 -0.78 -8.69
CA THR A 34 8.11 -2.01 -8.90
C THR A 34 9.52 -1.90 -8.30
N ARG A 35 10.14 -0.72 -8.37
CA ARG A 35 11.43 -0.45 -7.73
C ARG A 35 11.33 -0.48 -6.21
N TRP A 36 10.28 0.10 -5.62
CA TRP A 36 10.03 0.02 -4.18
C TRP A 36 9.86 -1.41 -3.70
N ALA A 37 9.11 -2.22 -4.43
CA ALA A 37 8.92 -3.64 -4.14
C ALA A 37 10.25 -4.44 -4.21
N THR A 38 11.10 -4.10 -5.18
CA THR A 38 12.43 -4.71 -5.33
C THR A 38 13.37 -4.29 -4.21
N ALA A 39 13.25 -3.05 -3.73
CA ALA A 39 14.01 -2.51 -2.61
C ALA A 39 13.45 -2.91 -1.23
N GLY A 40 12.37 -3.71 -1.15
CA GLY A 40 11.75 -4.12 0.12
C GLY A 40 11.03 -3.00 0.86
N ARG A 41 10.76 -1.85 0.21
CA ARG A 41 10.08 -0.69 0.83
C ARG A 41 8.57 -0.86 0.92
N ILE A 42 8.03 -1.78 0.13
CA ILE A 42 6.63 -2.19 0.16
C ILE A 42 6.59 -3.70 -0.11
N GLY A 43 5.84 -4.42 0.71
CA GLY A 43 5.59 -5.84 0.56
C GLY A 43 4.91 -6.16 -0.76
N SER A 44 5.32 -7.25 -1.41
CA SER A 44 4.70 -7.70 -2.65
C SER A 44 4.57 -9.21 -2.72
N ILE A 45 3.49 -9.65 -3.36
CA ILE A 45 3.23 -11.05 -3.69
C ILE A 45 3.47 -11.21 -5.18
N ARG A 46 4.19 -12.26 -5.58
CA ARG A 46 4.36 -12.61 -7.00
C ARG A 46 3.30 -13.62 -7.40
N THR A 47 2.63 -13.37 -8.52
CA THR A 47 1.77 -14.37 -9.14
C THR A 47 2.62 -15.43 -9.85
N PRO A 48 2.07 -16.62 -10.20
CA PRO A 48 2.81 -17.62 -10.99
C PRO A 48 3.38 -17.07 -12.30
N GLY A 49 2.71 -16.09 -12.94
CA GLY A 49 3.19 -15.40 -14.14
C GLY A 49 4.23 -14.29 -13.88
N GLY A 50 4.70 -14.11 -12.65
CA GLY A 50 5.75 -13.15 -12.30
C GLY A 50 5.29 -11.70 -12.07
N HIS A 51 4.01 -11.39 -12.30
CA HIS A 51 3.45 -10.08 -11.99
C HIS A 51 3.37 -9.85 -10.48
N ARG A 52 3.53 -8.60 -10.05
CA ARG A 52 3.44 -8.24 -8.63
C ARG A 52 2.00 -7.88 -8.24
N ARG A 53 1.67 -8.19 -7.01
CA ARG A 53 0.46 -7.77 -6.30
C ARG A 53 0.81 -7.20 -4.93
N PHE A 54 0.01 -6.25 -4.46
CA PHE A 54 0.24 -5.53 -3.22
C PHE A 54 -0.99 -5.63 -2.34
N ARG A 55 -0.79 -5.84 -1.04
CA ARG A 55 -1.91 -5.86 -0.07
C ARG A 55 -2.49 -4.47 0.03
N GLU A 56 -3.79 -4.33 -0.20
CA GLU A 56 -4.46 -3.04 -0.09
C GLU A 56 -4.29 -2.44 1.31
N SER A 57 -4.37 -3.27 2.36
CA SER A 57 -4.19 -2.84 3.75
C SER A 57 -2.84 -2.17 3.99
N GLU A 58 -1.76 -2.77 3.47
CA GLU A 58 -0.39 -2.26 3.58
C GLU A 58 -0.20 -0.97 2.79
N VAL A 59 -0.71 -0.92 1.56
CA VAL A 59 -0.67 0.27 0.69
C VAL A 59 -1.37 1.45 1.37
N ARG A 60 -2.55 1.22 1.96
CA ARG A 60 -3.31 2.24 2.69
C ARG A 60 -2.61 2.69 3.97
N ALA A 61 -1.96 1.77 4.70
CA ALA A 61 -1.18 2.11 5.89
C ALA A 61 -0.01 3.04 5.56
N LEU A 62 0.74 2.75 4.49
CA LEU A 62 1.85 3.60 4.03
C LEU A 62 1.38 5.01 3.62
N LEU A 63 0.24 5.14 2.94
CA LEU A 63 -0.33 6.45 2.61
C LEU A 63 -0.69 7.25 3.86
N ALA A 64 -1.28 6.58 4.86
CA ALA A 64 -1.63 7.22 6.12
C ALA A 64 -0.37 7.68 6.89
N GLU A 65 0.68 6.85 6.91
CA GLU A 65 1.96 7.18 7.53
C GLU A 65 2.61 8.41 6.88
N LEU A 66 2.72 8.43 5.55
CA LEU A 66 3.29 9.57 4.81
C LEU A 66 2.50 10.86 5.02
N THR A 67 1.17 10.75 5.07
CA THR A 67 0.28 11.89 5.35
C THR A 67 0.47 12.41 6.77
N ASN A 68 0.66 11.50 7.75
CA ASN A 68 0.90 11.88 9.14
C ASN A 68 2.28 12.52 9.35
N GLU A 69 3.32 12.04 8.67
CA GLU A 69 4.65 12.64 8.70
C GLU A 69 4.62 14.08 8.15
N ALA A 70 3.95 14.29 7.02
CA ALA A 70 3.78 15.63 6.44
C ALA A 70 3.02 16.61 7.35
N LYS A 71 2.25 16.11 8.33
CA LYS A 71 1.46 16.92 9.27
C LYS A 71 2.24 17.31 10.53
N ARG A 72 3.40 16.69 10.84
CA ARG A 72 4.21 17.10 12.00
C ARG A 72 4.96 18.40 11.69
N PRO A 73 4.70 19.51 12.41
CA PRO A 73 5.52 20.72 12.26
C PRO A 73 6.94 20.45 12.81
N SER A 74 7.94 20.98 12.10
CA SER A 74 9.36 21.01 12.48
C SER A 74 9.59 21.81 13.75
#